data_AF-A0A3E2GYE5-F1
#
_entry.id   AF-A0A3E2GYE5-F1
#
_cell.length_a   1.000
_cell.length_b   1.000
_cell.length_c   1.000
_cell.angle_alpha   90.00
_cell.angle_beta   90.00
_cell.angle_gamma   90.00
#
_symmetry.space_group_name_H-M   'P 1'
#
loop_
_entity.id
_entity.type
_entity.pdbx_description
1 polymer ?
#
loop_
_entity_poly.entity_id
_entity_poly.type
_entity_poly.pdbx_seq_one_letter_code
_entity_poly.pdbx_strand_id
1 'polypeptide(L)'
;MNPLPGRECRAMAPRLREERKEPVNIAGIQLYTDWARVQVPREQKKKYRQNKDMPPQRSANDESDATDERSSLSPRQANPNSKYNLLNDAAIEGLLPEWDLRTLCTITSLPPVDERSNERLPQYISPFPGHILEDDIMYLDVKGVFDIPPPATRNKFLRSYILWVHPMCPVIDLHQFLSSIIDGNDQKKISLLLFHAVIFAASAFVEIECLKSLGFSSRLEARRTYFQRARLLYDFDADDVRFSVVQASILMSYWYESEDNQKDTWFWSSLSFSMAQALGFPTVANDKLLTIDPTSDYQNNRLWKRILWSSFCRRAISALGMRRHLKRDMVESDLPGLSIDDFDLEPLPTHLVDELGDCSCLGTREYYKEIAIMCLAQTTLCQHLTQILERQYSDEARRGSSIETTMTLTPIVSPWERIAQYDGILSTWLTSLPSWLVYDTVVDDGLNNNRVIRLHAAFLKLLYFTALITLHRPNARLPPSRQNSNGIDSPTLSWYKTEIATEEITKITTWLQRFGLTRFLPLTAVTALLTAAFCSLQQTTAEDDRLRISSGTRFHYCTIVLQSLKEVHIAADIMLSILRKSITRTEFRWCRQYLNEVGSPITI
;
A
#
# COMPACT_ATOMS: atom_id res chain seq x y z
N MET A 1 -13.92 35.52 -69.32
CA MET A 1 -15.21 35.07 -68.74
C MET A 1 -14.91 34.18 -67.54
N ASN A 2 -15.77 34.27 -66.53
CA ASN A 2 -15.58 33.97 -65.11
C ASN A 2 -15.06 32.57 -64.71
N PRO A 3 -14.49 32.45 -63.48
CA PRO A 3 -13.81 31.27 -62.97
C PRO A 3 -14.76 30.28 -62.26
N LEU A 4 -14.33 29.02 -62.18
CA LEU A 4 -14.94 27.94 -61.40
C LEU A 4 -14.84 28.21 -59.88
N PRO A 5 -15.86 27.88 -59.07
CA PRO A 5 -15.88 28.17 -57.65
C PRO A 5 -15.31 27.03 -56.77
N GLY A 6 -14.45 27.42 -55.83
CA GLY A 6 -14.56 27.19 -54.38
C GLY A 6 -14.95 25.82 -53.80
N ARG A 7 -13.94 25.20 -53.17
CA ARG A 7 -13.91 24.28 -52.00
C ARG A 7 -15.17 24.13 -51.15
N GLU A 8 -15.38 22.89 -50.65
CA GLU A 8 -15.60 22.61 -49.22
C GLU A 8 -15.28 21.13 -48.88
N CYS A 9 -14.10 20.88 -48.31
CA CYS A 9 -13.80 19.60 -47.64
C CYS A 9 -14.34 19.67 -46.21
N ARG A 10 -15.38 18.90 -45.92
CA ARG A 10 -15.88 18.67 -44.55
C ARG A 10 -14.81 17.97 -43.71
N ALA A 11 -14.27 18.68 -42.72
CA ALA A 11 -13.54 18.08 -41.62
C ALA A 11 -14.52 17.24 -40.76
N MET A 12 -14.24 15.94 -40.63
CA MET A 12 -14.88 15.09 -39.63
C MET A 12 -14.30 15.42 -38.25
N ALA A 13 -15.11 16.04 -37.39
CA ALA A 13 -14.85 16.12 -35.96
C ALA A 13 -15.09 14.75 -35.30
N PRO A 14 -14.18 14.22 -34.45
CA PRO A 14 -14.42 12.98 -33.73
C PRO A 14 -15.45 13.23 -32.61
N ARG A 15 -16.53 12.45 -32.64
CA ARG A 15 -17.59 12.46 -31.61
C ARG A 15 -17.00 11.94 -30.29
N LEU A 16 -17.02 12.79 -29.27
CA LEU A 16 -16.80 12.43 -27.87
C LEU A 16 -17.80 11.33 -27.47
N ARG A 17 -17.28 10.15 -27.15
CA ARG A 17 -18.04 9.06 -26.53
C ARG A 17 -18.19 9.42 -25.06
N GLU A 18 -19.41 9.65 -24.61
CA GLU A 18 -19.75 9.68 -23.18
C GLU A 18 -19.31 8.36 -22.54
N GLU A 19 -18.34 8.42 -21.63
CA GLU A 19 -17.94 7.31 -20.79
C GLU A 19 -19.13 6.90 -19.92
N ARG A 20 -19.76 5.77 -20.28
CA ARG A 20 -20.65 5.07 -19.35
C ARG A 20 -19.79 4.61 -18.17
N LYS A 21 -20.07 5.15 -16.98
CA LYS A 21 -19.56 4.63 -15.72
C LYS A 21 -20.07 3.19 -15.54
N GLU A 22 -19.24 2.21 -15.86
CA GLU A 22 -19.50 0.82 -15.49
C GLU A 22 -19.41 0.66 -13.97
N PRO A 23 -20.23 -0.23 -13.37
CA PRO A 23 -20.18 -0.46 -11.93
C PRO A 23 -18.84 -1.10 -11.55
N VAL A 24 -18.04 -0.38 -10.77
CA VAL A 24 -16.81 -0.89 -10.14
C VAL A 24 -17.14 -2.14 -9.33
N ASN A 25 -16.47 -3.25 -9.63
CA ASN A 25 -16.59 -4.51 -8.92
C ASN A 25 -15.82 -4.42 -7.58
N ILE A 26 -16.42 -4.91 -6.49
CA ILE A 26 -16.04 -4.55 -5.09
C ILE A 26 -15.66 -5.82 -4.29
N ALA A 27 -15.00 -6.79 -4.92
CA ALA A 27 -14.74 -8.11 -4.33
C ALA A 27 -13.71 -8.10 -3.18
N GLY A 28 -12.72 -7.21 -3.20
CA GLY A 28 -11.73 -7.04 -2.11
C GLY A 28 -12.30 -6.34 -0.87
N ILE A 29 -13.27 -5.47 -1.10
CA ILE A 29 -14.05 -4.75 -0.09
C ILE A 29 -15.25 -5.57 0.42
N GLN A 30 -15.60 -6.68 -0.25
CA GLN A 30 -16.65 -7.60 0.20
C GLN A 30 -16.42 -8.03 1.67
N LEU A 31 -15.19 -8.04 2.18
CA LEU A 31 -14.88 -8.32 3.60
C LEU A 31 -15.34 -7.24 4.61
N TYR A 32 -15.41 -5.96 4.24
CA TYR A 32 -16.01 -4.93 5.10
C TYR A 32 -17.54 -5.02 5.09
N THR A 33 -18.14 -5.63 4.05
CA THR A 33 -19.59 -5.80 3.95
C THR A 33 -20.08 -7.17 4.45
N ASP A 34 -19.30 -8.25 4.27
CA ASP A 34 -19.48 -9.59 4.84
C ASP A 34 -19.35 -9.57 6.37
N TRP A 35 -18.62 -8.59 6.91
CA TRP A 35 -18.62 -8.22 8.34
C TRP A 35 -20.03 -8.00 8.92
N ALA A 36 -21.00 -7.42 8.19
CA ALA A 36 -22.38 -7.35 8.70
C ALA A 36 -23.23 -8.58 8.38
N ARG A 37 -22.78 -9.47 7.47
CA ARG A 37 -23.46 -10.74 7.23
C ARG A 37 -23.22 -11.74 8.37
N VAL A 38 -22.10 -11.63 9.06
CA VAL A 38 -21.71 -12.52 10.18
C VAL A 38 -22.35 -12.11 11.52
N GLN A 39 -22.99 -10.93 11.60
CA GLN A 39 -23.61 -10.40 12.82
C GLN A 39 -25.07 -10.82 13.07
N VAL A 40 -25.59 -11.81 12.34
CA VAL A 40 -26.94 -12.35 12.59
C VAL A 40 -26.86 -13.58 13.48
N PRO A 41 -27.32 -13.54 14.75
CA PRO A 41 -27.48 -14.74 15.55
C PRO A 41 -28.39 -15.73 14.81
N ARG A 42 -27.96 -16.99 14.68
CA ARG A 42 -28.75 -18.08 14.04
C ARG A 42 -30.15 -18.23 14.66
N GLU A 43 -30.37 -17.68 15.85
CA GLU A 43 -31.65 -17.72 16.58
C GLU A 43 -32.74 -16.82 15.99
N GLN A 44 -32.41 -15.70 15.32
CA GLN A 44 -33.43 -14.87 14.64
C GLN A 44 -33.89 -15.44 13.30
N LYS A 45 -33.08 -16.29 12.64
CA LYS A 45 -33.50 -17.04 11.45
C LYS A 45 -34.48 -18.18 11.74
N LYS A 46 -34.52 -18.70 12.98
CA LYS A 46 -35.50 -19.71 13.39
C LYS A 46 -36.90 -19.14 13.61
N LYS A 47 -37.02 -17.90 14.12
CA LYS A 47 -38.32 -17.23 14.31
C LYS A 47 -39.04 -16.91 12.99
N TYR A 48 -38.32 -16.75 11.88
CA TYR A 48 -38.91 -16.51 10.56
C TYR A 48 -39.28 -17.78 9.79
N ARG A 49 -38.80 -18.96 10.21
CA ARG A 49 -39.15 -20.27 9.61
C ARG A 49 -40.25 -21.03 10.35
N GLN A 50 -40.63 -20.61 11.55
CA GLN A 50 -41.69 -21.27 12.33
C GLN A 50 -43.11 -20.73 12.07
N ASN A 51 -43.28 -19.72 11.20
CA ASN A 51 -44.58 -19.11 10.91
C ASN A 51 -45.10 -19.29 9.47
N LYS A 52 -44.50 -20.21 8.71
CA LYS A 52 -45.08 -20.74 7.47
C LYS A 52 -44.78 -22.22 7.46
N ASP A 53 -45.81 -23.02 7.69
CA ASP A 53 -46.07 -24.33 7.06
C ASP A 53 -47.07 -25.09 7.93
N MET A 54 -48.35 -24.80 7.73
CA MET A 54 -49.44 -25.72 8.01
C MET A 54 -49.84 -26.34 6.66
N PRO A 55 -49.81 -27.67 6.48
CA PRO A 55 -50.08 -28.28 5.18
C PRO A 55 -51.58 -28.56 5.01
N PRO A 56 -52.16 -28.43 3.80
CA PRO A 56 -53.38 -29.13 3.46
C PRO A 56 -53.07 -30.50 2.81
N GLN A 57 -53.95 -31.44 3.12
CA GLN A 57 -53.98 -32.84 2.73
C GLN A 57 -54.22 -33.07 1.23
N ARG A 58 -53.68 -34.19 0.71
CA ARG A 58 -54.26 -35.16 -0.28
C ARG A 58 -53.20 -36.25 -0.56
N SER A 59 -53.39 -37.51 -0.13
CA SER A 59 -54.01 -38.65 -0.86
C SER A 59 -53.33 -38.95 -2.20
N ALA A 60 -52.99 -40.16 -2.63
CA ALA A 60 -52.91 -41.51 -2.09
C ALA A 60 -52.28 -42.35 -3.23
N ASN A 61 -51.65 -43.48 -2.87
CA ASN A 61 -51.51 -44.72 -3.65
C ASN A 61 -50.46 -44.84 -4.76
N ASP A 62 -49.51 -45.75 -4.49
CA ASP A 62 -49.16 -47.00 -5.21
C ASP A 62 -47.63 -47.22 -5.09
N GLU A 63 -47.16 -47.96 -4.08
CA GLU A 63 -47.04 -49.42 -3.94
C GLU A 63 -45.95 -50.09 -4.79
N SER A 64 -45.24 -50.99 -4.09
CA SER A 64 -44.37 -52.09 -4.55
C SER A 64 -42.91 -51.73 -4.94
N ASP A 65 -41.86 -52.45 -4.54
CA ASP A 65 -41.69 -53.53 -3.55
C ASP A 65 -40.17 -53.80 -3.38
N ALA A 66 -39.84 -54.54 -2.32
CA ALA A 66 -38.59 -55.26 -2.00
C ALA A 66 -37.33 -54.44 -1.59
N THR A 67 -36.88 -54.40 -0.31
CA THR A 67 -36.41 -55.46 0.64
C THR A 67 -35.25 -56.29 0.06
N ASP A 68 -34.13 -56.58 0.73
CA ASP A 68 -33.57 -56.24 2.04
C ASP A 68 -32.10 -56.76 2.05
N GLU A 69 -31.43 -56.57 3.19
CA GLU A 69 -30.30 -57.35 3.71
C GLU A 69 -28.90 -56.68 3.79
N ARG A 70 -28.72 -56.14 5.00
CA ARG A 70 -27.51 -55.97 5.80
C ARG A 70 -26.54 -57.16 5.74
N SER A 71 -25.24 -56.86 5.87
CA SER A 71 -24.44 -57.42 6.98
C SER A 71 -23.18 -56.60 7.26
N SER A 72 -23.14 -56.04 8.46
CA SER A 72 -22.01 -55.52 9.20
C SER A 72 -21.05 -56.63 9.63
N LEU A 73 -19.73 -56.43 9.53
CA LEU A 73 -18.73 -57.04 10.43
C LEU A 73 -17.45 -56.16 10.46
N SER A 74 -17.14 -55.66 11.65
CA SER A 74 -15.86 -55.10 12.12
C SER A 74 -15.44 -55.92 13.36
N PRO A 75 -14.29 -55.75 14.03
CA PRO A 75 -13.00 -55.09 13.72
C PRO A 75 -11.79 -56.04 13.98
N ARG A 76 -10.54 -55.66 13.65
CA ARG A 76 -9.34 -56.04 14.46
C ARG A 76 -8.06 -55.28 14.06
N GLN A 77 -7.26 -55.06 15.10
CA GLN A 77 -6.04 -54.24 15.23
C GLN A 77 -4.82 -54.82 14.49
N ALA A 78 -3.89 -53.95 14.09
CA ALA A 78 -2.44 -54.14 14.29
C ALA A 78 -1.65 -52.85 13.98
N ASN A 79 -0.65 -52.57 14.81
CA ASN A 79 0.40 -51.54 14.74
C ASN A 79 1.75 -52.31 14.69
N PRO A 80 2.95 -51.69 14.67
CA PRO A 80 3.61 -50.68 13.82
C PRO A 80 4.85 -51.26 13.06
N ASN A 81 5.63 -50.38 12.39
CA ASN A 81 7.01 -50.52 11.90
C ASN A 81 7.24 -51.07 10.48
N SER A 82 7.75 -50.20 9.60
CA SER A 82 8.90 -50.55 8.75
C SER A 82 9.66 -49.29 8.35
N LYS A 83 10.99 -49.35 8.50
CA LYS A 83 11.98 -48.33 8.17
C LYS A 83 13.16 -49.06 7.52
N TYR A 84 13.73 -48.43 6.48
CA TYR A 84 15.04 -48.66 5.83
C TYR A 84 15.14 -49.57 4.60
N ASN A 85 15.36 -48.88 3.46
CA ASN A 85 16.47 -48.98 2.48
C ASN A 85 17.03 -50.36 2.08
N LEU A 86 17.12 -50.59 0.76
CA LEU A 86 18.41 -50.75 0.04
C LEU A 86 18.21 -50.91 -1.49
N LEU A 87 19.29 -50.58 -2.21
CA LEU A 87 19.59 -50.71 -3.65
C LEU A 87 19.25 -49.50 -4.54
N ASN A 88 20.13 -49.01 -5.41
CA ASN A 88 21.58 -48.84 -5.44
C ASN A 88 21.85 -47.95 -6.68
N ASP A 89 22.85 -47.08 -6.58
CA ASP A 89 23.38 -46.29 -7.69
C ASP A 89 23.99 -47.18 -8.78
N ALA A 90 23.54 -47.01 -10.02
CA ALA A 90 24.31 -47.19 -11.27
C ALA A 90 23.37 -47.21 -12.50
N ALA A 91 22.73 -46.08 -12.86
CA ALA A 91 22.07 -45.98 -14.18
C ALA A 91 21.66 -44.56 -14.64
N ILE A 92 22.19 -43.46 -14.07
CA ILE A 92 21.81 -42.11 -14.54
C ILE A 92 23.04 -41.19 -14.60
N GLU A 93 24.07 -41.62 -15.31
CA GLU A 93 25.07 -40.72 -15.90
C GLU A 93 25.12 -41.05 -17.39
N GLY A 94 24.58 -40.17 -18.22
CA GLY A 94 24.65 -40.39 -19.67
C GLY A 94 23.73 -39.57 -20.58
N LEU A 95 22.82 -38.71 -20.08
CA LEU A 95 21.89 -37.98 -20.96
C LEU A 95 21.48 -36.58 -20.43
N LEU A 96 22.43 -35.71 -20.13
CA LEU A 96 22.16 -34.26 -20.06
C LEU A 96 23.29 -33.49 -20.77
N PRO A 97 23.03 -32.72 -21.84
CA PRO A 97 24.05 -31.90 -22.48
C PRO A 97 24.39 -30.70 -21.60
N GLU A 98 25.69 -30.45 -21.40
CA GLU A 98 26.21 -29.23 -20.79
C GLU A 98 25.81 -28.00 -21.63
N TRP A 99 25.00 -27.11 -21.06
CA TRP A 99 24.82 -25.77 -21.63
C TRP A 99 26.00 -24.89 -21.21
N ASP A 100 26.99 -24.81 -22.09
CA ASP A 100 28.13 -23.89 -21.94
C ASP A 100 27.64 -22.43 -22.08
N LEU A 101 27.60 -21.73 -20.94
CA LEU A 101 27.13 -20.33 -20.81
C LEU A 101 28.03 -19.31 -21.54
N ARG A 102 29.10 -19.75 -22.21
CA ARG A 102 30.01 -18.87 -22.97
C ARG A 102 29.65 -18.73 -24.45
N THR A 103 28.76 -19.57 -24.99
CA THR A 103 28.45 -19.58 -26.43
C THR A 103 27.24 -18.73 -26.84
N LEU A 104 26.59 -18.02 -25.91
CA LEU A 104 25.47 -17.11 -26.20
C LEU A 104 25.87 -15.62 -26.38
N CYS A 105 27.15 -15.27 -26.17
CA CYS A 105 27.66 -13.93 -26.45
C CYS A 105 28.25 -13.84 -27.86
N THR A 106 27.39 -13.95 -28.87
CA THR A 106 27.71 -13.40 -30.20
C THR A 106 26.42 -12.87 -30.82
N ILE A 107 25.85 -11.85 -30.18
CA ILE A 107 24.76 -11.07 -30.78
C ILE A 107 25.39 -10.16 -31.83
N THR A 108 24.94 -10.38 -33.05
CA THR A 108 25.18 -9.60 -34.26
C THR A 108 24.94 -8.12 -33.97
N SER A 109 25.87 -7.26 -34.39
CA SER A 109 25.78 -5.80 -34.26
C SER A 109 24.47 -5.29 -34.87
N LEU A 110 23.53 -4.86 -34.03
CA LEU A 110 22.37 -4.08 -34.41
C LEU A 110 22.81 -2.70 -34.90
N PRO A 111 22.08 -2.07 -35.84
CA PRO A 111 22.39 -0.72 -36.29
C PRO A 111 22.29 0.28 -35.12
N PRO A 112 23.02 1.41 -35.17
CA PRO A 112 23.01 2.38 -34.09
C PRO A 112 21.60 2.96 -33.91
N VAL A 113 21.16 3.03 -32.66
CA VAL A 113 19.96 3.74 -32.21
C VAL A 113 20.02 5.18 -32.75
N ASP A 114 18.92 5.66 -33.32
CA ASP A 114 18.81 7.02 -33.88
C ASP A 114 19.16 8.06 -32.79
N GLU A 115 20.29 8.76 -32.95
CA GLU A 115 20.88 9.71 -31.99
C GLU A 115 19.88 10.80 -31.54
N ARG A 116 18.87 11.08 -32.36
CA ARG A 116 17.84 12.12 -32.19
C ARG A 116 16.96 11.98 -30.95
N SER A 117 16.79 10.77 -30.42
CA SER A 117 15.98 10.52 -29.22
C SER A 117 16.79 10.75 -27.94
N ASN A 118 18.07 10.35 -27.94
CA ASN A 118 19.01 10.66 -26.85
C ASN A 118 19.35 12.16 -26.79
N GLU A 119 19.30 12.89 -27.90
CA GLU A 119 19.48 14.35 -27.93
C GLU A 119 18.42 15.13 -27.13
N ARG A 120 17.22 14.57 -26.95
CA ARG A 120 16.12 15.22 -26.21
C ARG A 120 16.21 15.02 -24.70
N LEU A 121 16.96 14.02 -24.25
CA LEU A 121 17.11 13.72 -22.84
C LEU A 121 18.14 14.66 -22.20
N PRO A 122 17.88 15.16 -20.98
CA PRO A 122 18.90 15.89 -20.24
C PRO A 122 20.15 15.04 -20.01
N GLN A 123 21.32 15.68 -19.96
CA GLN A 123 22.63 15.00 -19.84
C GLN A 123 22.74 14.09 -18.60
N TYR A 124 22.02 14.44 -17.52
CA TYR A 124 21.96 13.68 -16.29
C TYR A 124 21.13 12.39 -16.38
N ILE A 125 20.40 12.14 -17.47
CA ILE A 125 19.63 10.92 -17.70
C ILE A 125 20.47 9.90 -18.50
N SER A 126 20.40 8.63 -18.11
CA SER A 126 21.04 7.54 -18.85
C SER A 126 20.43 7.39 -20.25
N PRO A 127 21.25 7.15 -21.30
CA PRO A 127 20.72 6.89 -22.64
C PRO A 127 19.90 5.60 -22.65
N PHE A 128 19.04 5.45 -23.66
CA PHE A 128 18.25 4.23 -23.83
C PHE A 128 19.13 3.01 -24.15
N PRO A 129 18.81 1.83 -23.57
CA PRO A 129 19.47 0.58 -23.94
C PRO A 129 19.33 0.25 -25.42
N GLY A 130 20.36 -0.37 -26.01
CA GLY A 130 20.41 -0.68 -27.45
C GLY A 130 19.46 -1.79 -27.92
N HIS A 131 18.80 -2.52 -27.01
CA HIS A 131 17.81 -3.56 -27.37
C HIS A 131 16.41 -3.00 -27.67
N ILE A 132 16.15 -1.74 -27.32
CA ILE A 132 14.85 -1.10 -27.59
C ILE A 132 14.82 -0.66 -29.05
N LEU A 133 13.82 -1.15 -29.78
CA LEU A 133 13.66 -0.88 -31.21
C LEU A 133 13.21 0.57 -31.47
N GLU A 134 13.49 1.08 -32.67
CA GLU A 134 13.11 2.45 -33.05
C GLU A 134 11.59 2.69 -32.98
N ASP A 135 10.79 1.71 -33.43
CA ASP A 135 9.32 1.77 -33.34
C ASP A 135 8.84 1.91 -31.88
N ASP A 136 9.52 1.23 -30.95
CA ASP A 136 9.22 1.31 -29.51
C ASP A 136 9.60 2.68 -28.94
N ILE A 137 10.75 3.23 -29.35
CA ILE A 137 11.17 4.59 -28.99
C ILE A 137 10.15 5.62 -29.49
N MET A 138 9.69 5.50 -30.74
CA MET A 138 8.65 6.37 -31.29
C MET A 138 7.34 6.26 -30.51
N TYR A 139 6.94 5.04 -30.12
CA TYR A 139 5.76 4.83 -29.29
C TYR A 139 5.90 5.49 -27.91
N LEU A 140 7.06 5.34 -27.26
CA LEU A 140 7.36 5.99 -25.98
C LEU A 140 7.34 7.52 -26.08
N ASP A 141 7.79 8.08 -27.22
CA ASP A 141 7.72 9.51 -27.52
C ASP A 141 6.29 10.00 -27.64
N VAL A 142 5.44 9.28 -28.36
CA VAL A 142 4.00 9.59 -28.46
C VAL A 142 3.30 9.51 -27.10
N LYS A 143 3.79 8.67 -26.18
CA LYS A 143 3.30 8.60 -24.78
C LYS A 143 3.89 9.68 -23.86
N GLY A 144 4.77 10.53 -24.38
CA GLY A 144 5.39 11.63 -23.64
C GLY A 144 6.41 11.18 -22.61
N VAL A 145 7.03 10.00 -22.79
CA VAL A 145 8.03 9.47 -21.84
C VAL A 145 9.27 10.37 -21.78
N PHE A 146 9.58 11.08 -22.87
CA PHE A 146 10.70 12.04 -22.93
C PHE A 146 10.33 13.45 -22.41
N ASP A 147 9.07 13.69 -22.04
CA ASP A 147 8.63 14.98 -21.53
C ASP A 147 9.09 15.17 -20.07
N ILE A 148 10.25 15.81 -19.91
CA ILE A 148 10.81 16.18 -18.62
C ILE A 148 10.25 17.54 -18.18
N PRO A 149 9.75 17.69 -16.94
CA PRO A 149 9.29 18.98 -16.45
C PRO A 149 10.40 20.05 -16.49
N PRO A 150 10.09 21.33 -16.80
CA PRO A 150 11.08 22.41 -16.76
C PRO A 150 11.73 22.54 -15.38
N PRO A 151 12.99 23.02 -15.27
CA PRO A 151 13.76 23.02 -14.02
C PRO A 151 13.03 23.56 -12.79
N ALA A 152 12.37 24.72 -12.92
CA ALA A 152 11.62 25.33 -11.80
C ALA A 152 10.47 24.44 -11.29
N THR A 153 9.81 23.70 -12.19
CA THR A 153 8.71 22.79 -11.84
C THR A 153 9.26 21.45 -11.36
N ARG A 154 10.26 20.91 -12.04
CA ARG A 154 11.01 19.71 -11.65
C ARG A 154 11.52 19.82 -10.21
N ASN A 155 12.15 20.93 -9.84
CA ASN A 155 12.67 21.14 -8.49
C ASN A 155 11.56 21.12 -7.43
N LYS A 156 10.33 21.60 -7.73
CA LYS A 156 9.17 21.46 -6.83
C LYS A 156 8.73 20.00 -6.65
N PHE A 157 8.80 19.16 -7.68
CA PHE A 157 8.59 17.72 -7.53
C PHE A 157 9.68 17.09 -6.67
N LEU A 158 10.96 17.41 -6.90
CA LEU A 158 12.08 16.90 -6.11
C LEU A 158 11.93 17.26 -4.63
N ARG A 159 11.64 18.54 -4.34
CA ARG A 159 11.31 19.00 -2.99
C ARG A 159 10.18 18.19 -2.37
N SER A 160 9.09 18.02 -3.12
CA SER A 160 7.91 17.29 -2.63
C SER A 160 8.22 15.82 -2.33
N TYR A 161 9.06 15.17 -3.14
CA TYR A 161 9.57 13.83 -2.86
C TYR A 161 10.35 13.79 -1.55
N ILE A 162 11.32 14.69 -1.38
CA ILE A 162 12.22 14.72 -0.21
C ILE A 162 11.45 14.97 1.09
N LEU A 163 10.45 15.85 1.07
CA LEU A 163 9.69 16.19 2.27
C LEU A 163 8.60 15.16 2.60
N TRP A 164 7.94 14.58 1.60
CA TRP A 164 6.69 13.82 1.84
C TRP A 164 6.77 12.33 1.55
N VAL A 165 7.78 11.86 0.80
CA VAL A 165 7.95 10.44 0.44
C VAL A 165 9.21 9.85 1.10
N HIS A 166 10.35 10.51 0.88
CA HIS A 166 11.66 10.03 1.31
C HIS A 166 11.75 9.68 2.81
N PRO A 167 11.14 10.43 3.76
CA PRO A 167 11.30 10.15 5.19
C PRO A 167 10.82 8.76 5.63
N MET A 168 9.82 8.21 4.94
CA MET A 168 9.25 6.88 5.23
C MET A 168 9.65 5.84 4.17
N CYS A 169 10.41 6.23 3.16
CA CYS A 169 10.83 5.40 2.03
C CYS A 169 12.17 5.92 1.44
N PRO A 170 13.27 5.87 2.21
CA PRO A 170 14.56 6.48 1.87
C PRO A 170 15.34 5.62 0.86
N VAL A 171 14.78 5.46 -0.34
CA VAL A 171 15.31 4.56 -1.37
C VAL A 171 16.33 5.23 -2.29
N ILE A 172 16.61 6.52 -2.13
CA ILE A 172 17.48 7.32 -3.01
C ILE A 172 18.61 7.94 -2.20
N ASP A 173 19.83 7.92 -2.73
CA ASP A 173 20.92 8.78 -2.26
C ASP A 173 20.65 10.22 -2.71
N LEU A 174 20.14 11.07 -1.81
CA LEU A 174 19.68 12.41 -2.15
C LEU A 174 20.82 13.31 -2.63
N HIS A 175 22.01 13.20 -2.04
CA HIS A 175 23.17 14.01 -2.42
C HIS A 175 23.56 13.72 -3.87
N GLN A 176 23.75 12.44 -4.19
CA GLN A 176 24.11 12.04 -5.55
C GLN A 176 22.99 12.38 -6.55
N PHE A 177 21.73 12.07 -6.21
CA PHE A 177 20.60 12.25 -7.11
C PHE A 177 20.34 13.73 -7.43
N LEU A 178 20.43 14.62 -6.44
CA LEU A 178 20.20 16.05 -6.65
C LEU A 178 21.37 16.72 -7.37
N SER A 179 22.62 16.40 -7.02
CA SER A 179 23.77 16.98 -7.72
C SER A 179 23.82 16.58 -9.20
N SER A 180 23.42 15.37 -9.56
CA SER A 180 23.29 15.01 -10.99
C SER A 180 22.25 15.89 -11.71
N ILE A 181 21.09 16.15 -11.08
CA ILE A 181 19.96 16.85 -11.73
C ILE A 181 20.12 18.38 -11.74
N ILE A 182 20.64 18.95 -10.65
CA ILE A 182 20.71 20.40 -10.42
C ILE A 182 22.08 20.94 -10.87
N ASP A 183 23.17 20.29 -10.48
CA ASP A 183 24.53 20.76 -10.79
C ASP A 183 25.00 20.32 -12.19
N GLY A 184 24.27 19.41 -12.84
CA GLY A 184 24.67 18.81 -14.11
C GLY A 184 25.92 17.94 -13.97
N ASN A 185 26.12 17.32 -12.80
CA ASN A 185 27.26 16.45 -12.58
C ASN A 185 27.09 15.12 -13.34
N ASP A 186 27.74 15.02 -14.49
CA ASP A 186 27.65 13.86 -15.40
C ASP A 186 28.37 12.60 -14.90
N GLN A 187 29.01 12.64 -13.73
CA GLN A 187 29.74 11.49 -13.16
C GLN A 187 28.84 10.26 -12.94
N LYS A 188 27.56 10.47 -12.59
CA LYS A 188 26.58 9.39 -12.40
C LYS A 188 25.23 9.78 -12.99
N LYS A 189 24.91 9.17 -14.14
CA LYS A 189 23.62 9.31 -14.81
C LYS A 189 22.51 8.62 -14.03
N ILE A 190 21.30 9.16 -14.15
CA ILE A 190 20.09 8.68 -13.48
C ILE A 190 19.23 7.94 -14.49
N SER A 191 18.69 6.81 -14.06
CA SER A 191 17.66 6.09 -14.81
C SER A 191 16.43 6.97 -15.07
N LEU A 192 15.99 6.99 -16.33
CA LEU A 192 14.74 7.66 -16.70
C LEU A 192 13.51 7.04 -16.01
N LEU A 193 13.53 5.71 -15.83
CA LEU A 193 12.50 4.98 -15.09
C LEU A 193 12.43 5.48 -13.64
N LEU A 194 13.57 5.55 -12.97
CA LEU A 194 13.65 6.03 -11.59
C LEU A 194 13.23 7.50 -11.50
N PHE A 195 13.64 8.34 -12.45
CA PHE A 195 13.24 9.75 -12.50
C PHE A 195 11.71 9.88 -12.58
N HIS A 196 11.05 9.20 -13.52
CA HIS A 196 9.58 9.25 -13.62
C HIS A 196 8.90 8.67 -12.39
N ALA A 197 9.45 7.63 -11.77
CA ALA A 197 8.90 7.07 -10.53
C ALA A 197 8.97 8.07 -9.35
N VAL A 198 10.05 8.86 -9.26
CA VAL A 198 10.19 9.96 -8.29
C VAL A 198 9.18 11.07 -8.55
N ILE A 199 9.07 11.54 -9.81
CA ILE A 199 8.10 12.58 -10.20
C ILE A 199 6.67 12.09 -9.94
N PHE A 200 6.37 10.84 -10.25
CA PHE A 200 5.10 10.19 -9.93
C PHE A 200 4.82 10.22 -8.42
N ALA A 201 5.74 9.75 -7.57
CA ALA A 201 5.53 9.73 -6.14
C ALA A 201 5.33 11.14 -5.56
N ALA A 202 6.10 12.12 -6.07
CA ALA A 202 6.00 13.53 -5.69
C ALA A 202 4.71 14.21 -6.14
N SER A 203 4.15 13.82 -7.29
CA SER A 203 2.99 14.49 -7.89
C SER A 203 1.73 14.48 -7.01
N ALA A 204 1.70 13.63 -5.98
CA ALA A 204 0.67 13.66 -4.94
C ALA A 204 0.71 14.92 -4.05
N PHE A 205 1.84 15.60 -3.96
CA PHE A 205 2.11 16.60 -2.92
C PHE A 205 2.50 17.98 -3.46
N VAL A 206 2.77 18.08 -4.76
CA VAL A 206 3.03 19.33 -5.46
C VAL A 206 1.78 20.22 -5.49
N GLU A 207 1.98 21.54 -5.50
CA GLU A 207 0.91 22.54 -5.58
C GLU A 207 0.09 22.38 -6.88
N ILE A 208 -1.22 22.60 -6.80
CA ILE A 208 -2.10 22.36 -7.96
C ILE A 208 -1.82 23.35 -9.10
N GLU A 209 -1.37 24.56 -8.78
CA GLU A 209 -0.98 25.61 -9.73
C GLU A 209 0.22 25.15 -10.57
N CYS A 210 1.17 24.47 -9.94
CA CYS A 210 2.32 23.88 -10.61
C CYS A 210 1.86 22.81 -11.62
N LEU A 211 0.95 21.92 -11.21
CA LEU A 211 0.40 20.89 -12.11
C LEU A 211 -0.41 21.49 -13.26
N LYS A 212 -1.21 22.54 -13.01
CA LYS A 212 -1.95 23.26 -14.04
C LYS A 212 -1.03 23.93 -15.06
N SER A 213 0.12 24.45 -14.64
CA SER A 213 1.11 25.04 -15.56
C SER A 213 1.73 24.01 -16.52
N LEU A 214 1.68 22.73 -16.16
CA LEU A 214 2.09 21.61 -17.03
C LEU A 214 0.93 21.08 -17.89
N GLY A 215 -0.24 21.72 -17.85
CA GLY A 215 -1.41 21.33 -18.64
C GLY A 215 -2.34 20.31 -17.99
N PHE A 216 -2.10 19.89 -16.73
CA PHE A 216 -2.98 18.95 -16.04
C PHE A 216 -4.23 19.64 -15.47
N SER A 217 -5.40 19.04 -15.69
CA SER A 217 -6.67 19.54 -15.15
C SER A 217 -6.84 19.21 -13.66
N SER A 218 -6.24 18.11 -13.22
CA SER A 218 -6.33 17.62 -11.84
C SER A 218 -5.05 16.93 -11.40
N ARG A 219 -4.89 16.81 -10.09
CA ARG A 219 -3.76 16.06 -9.51
C ARG A 219 -3.80 14.58 -9.85
N LEU A 220 -4.98 13.96 -9.83
CA LEU A 220 -5.13 12.55 -10.20
C LEU A 220 -4.69 12.29 -11.65
N GLU A 221 -4.99 13.20 -12.57
CA GLU A 221 -4.54 13.13 -13.96
C GLU A 221 -3.00 13.20 -14.06
N ALA A 222 -2.38 14.16 -13.37
CA ALA A 222 -0.91 14.26 -13.32
C ALA A 222 -0.28 12.98 -12.76
N ARG A 223 -0.78 12.50 -11.61
CA ARG A 223 -0.32 11.26 -10.98
C ARG A 223 -0.43 10.07 -11.94
N ARG A 224 -1.59 9.90 -12.60
CA ARG A 224 -1.82 8.83 -13.56
C ARG A 224 -0.83 8.90 -14.72
N THR A 225 -0.61 10.09 -15.26
CA THR A 225 0.29 10.31 -16.41
C THR A 225 1.73 9.91 -16.07
N TYR A 226 2.27 10.40 -14.95
CA TYR A 226 3.64 10.04 -14.54
C TYR A 226 3.77 8.56 -14.14
N PHE A 227 2.75 7.98 -13.51
CA PHE A 227 2.71 6.53 -13.24
C PHE A 227 2.78 5.73 -14.54
N GLN A 228 1.99 6.11 -15.55
CA GLN A 228 1.97 5.42 -16.85
C GLN A 228 3.31 5.54 -17.57
N ARG A 229 3.99 6.69 -17.51
CA ARG A 229 5.33 6.87 -18.09
C ARG A 229 6.37 5.95 -17.43
N ALA A 230 6.41 5.91 -16.09
CA ALA A 230 7.27 4.99 -15.36
C ALA A 230 6.93 3.52 -15.67
N ARG A 231 5.64 3.18 -15.72
CA ARG A 231 5.18 1.83 -16.06
C ARG A 231 5.59 1.40 -17.46
N LEU A 232 5.47 2.28 -18.45
CA LEU A 232 5.91 1.98 -19.82
C LEU A 232 7.42 1.69 -19.85
N LEU A 233 8.24 2.50 -19.19
CA LEU A 233 9.68 2.25 -19.11
C LEU A 233 10.00 0.90 -18.45
N TYR A 234 9.24 0.51 -17.43
CA TYR A 234 9.36 -0.84 -16.85
C TYR A 234 8.91 -1.94 -17.82
N ASP A 235 7.77 -1.77 -18.48
CA ASP A 235 7.19 -2.78 -19.37
C ASP A 235 8.04 -3.03 -20.64
N PHE A 236 8.88 -2.07 -21.03
CA PHE A 236 9.84 -2.17 -22.15
C PHE A 236 11.27 -2.53 -21.71
N ASP A 237 11.50 -2.84 -20.43
CA ASP A 237 12.83 -3.12 -19.88
C ASP A 237 13.85 -2.03 -20.23
N ALA A 238 13.45 -0.75 -20.10
CA ALA A 238 14.23 0.41 -20.53
C ALA A 238 15.37 0.82 -19.58
N ASP A 239 15.69 -0.02 -18.59
CA ASP A 239 16.71 0.25 -17.59
C ASP A 239 17.47 -1.03 -17.22
N ASP A 240 18.76 -1.04 -17.51
CA ASP A 240 19.65 -2.16 -17.21
C ASP A 240 20.07 -2.18 -15.72
N VAL A 241 19.94 -1.06 -15.02
CA VAL A 241 20.37 -0.91 -13.63
C VAL A 241 19.29 -1.46 -12.70
N ARG A 242 19.48 -2.70 -12.27
CA ARG A 242 18.53 -3.42 -11.39
C ARG A 242 18.17 -2.64 -10.11
N PHE A 243 19.10 -1.89 -9.53
CA PHE A 243 18.82 -1.04 -8.37
C PHE A 243 17.75 0.01 -8.66
N SER A 244 17.87 0.71 -9.79
CA SER A 244 16.90 1.70 -10.25
C SER A 244 15.52 1.08 -10.48
N VAL A 245 15.47 -0.12 -11.05
CA VAL A 245 14.22 -0.89 -11.26
C VAL A 245 13.54 -1.22 -9.92
N VAL A 246 14.31 -1.67 -8.92
CA VAL A 246 13.79 -1.92 -7.56
C VAL A 246 13.26 -0.65 -6.93
N GLN A 247 14.06 0.43 -6.91
CA GLN A 247 13.68 1.73 -6.36
C GLN A 247 12.40 2.25 -7.02
N ALA A 248 12.33 2.22 -8.35
CA ALA A 248 11.17 2.64 -9.12
C ALA A 248 9.94 1.79 -8.78
N SER A 249 10.09 0.46 -8.68
CA SER A 249 8.99 -0.45 -8.31
C SER A 249 8.45 -0.19 -6.91
N ILE A 250 9.31 0.13 -5.93
CA ILE A 250 8.87 0.55 -4.59
C ILE A 250 8.03 1.84 -4.71
N LEU A 251 8.49 2.84 -5.46
CA LEU A 251 7.78 4.10 -5.62
C LEU A 251 6.46 3.94 -6.39
N MET A 252 6.43 3.10 -7.42
CA MET A 252 5.22 2.78 -8.20
C MET A 252 4.12 2.15 -7.36
N SER A 253 4.45 1.47 -6.25
CA SER A 253 3.47 0.93 -5.32
C SER A 253 2.57 1.98 -4.64
N TYR A 254 2.90 3.28 -4.73
CA TYR A 254 2.05 4.37 -4.24
C TYR A 254 0.84 4.66 -5.15
N TRP A 255 0.69 3.94 -6.27
CA TRP A 255 -0.48 4.02 -7.15
C TRP A 255 -1.51 2.96 -6.78
N TYR A 256 -2.77 3.38 -6.68
CA TYR A 256 -3.93 2.51 -6.60
C TYR A 256 -5.06 3.11 -7.43
N GLU A 257 -5.62 2.31 -8.33
CA GLU A 257 -6.68 2.76 -9.26
C GLU A 257 -7.95 1.92 -9.11
N SER A 258 -7.84 0.60 -9.18
CA SER A 258 -8.95 -0.33 -9.02
C SER A 258 -8.50 -1.68 -8.47
N GLU A 259 -9.43 -2.46 -7.93
CA GLU A 259 -9.19 -3.84 -7.48
C GLU A 259 -8.96 -4.81 -8.65
N ASP A 260 -9.53 -4.51 -9.82
CA ASP A 260 -9.41 -5.34 -11.03
C ASP A 260 -8.06 -5.16 -11.75
N ASN A 261 -7.25 -4.18 -11.34
CA ASN A 261 -5.95 -3.94 -11.94
C ASN A 261 -4.95 -5.04 -11.51
N GLN A 262 -4.43 -5.78 -12.48
CA GLN A 262 -3.45 -6.85 -12.22
C GLN A 262 -2.13 -6.33 -11.61
N LYS A 263 -1.70 -5.13 -12.01
CA LYS A 263 -0.49 -4.47 -11.48
C LYS A 263 -0.86 -3.42 -10.42
N ASP A 264 -1.56 -3.86 -9.38
CA ASP A 264 -1.99 -3.03 -8.25
C ASP A 264 -0.85 -2.69 -7.26
N THR A 265 -1.18 -1.98 -6.18
CA THR A 265 -0.24 -1.63 -5.10
C THR A 265 0.47 -2.86 -4.52
N TRP A 266 -0.23 -3.99 -4.39
CA TRP A 266 0.35 -5.23 -3.87
C TRP A 266 1.35 -5.84 -4.84
N PHE A 267 1.02 -5.88 -6.13
CA PHE A 267 1.91 -6.36 -7.18
C PHE A 267 3.26 -5.64 -7.12
N TRP A 268 3.27 -4.30 -7.19
CA TRP A 268 4.51 -3.52 -7.17
C TRP A 268 5.28 -3.67 -5.87
N SER A 269 4.58 -3.69 -4.73
CA SER A 269 5.22 -3.88 -3.42
C SER A 269 5.89 -5.25 -3.30
N SER A 270 5.19 -6.32 -3.69
CA SER A 270 5.69 -7.69 -3.65
C SER A 270 6.84 -7.90 -4.63
N LEU A 271 6.68 -7.43 -5.86
CA LEU A 271 7.71 -7.46 -6.89
C LEU A 271 8.98 -6.76 -6.42
N SER A 272 8.85 -5.56 -5.86
CA SER A 272 10.01 -4.80 -5.37
C SER A 272 10.76 -5.52 -4.25
N PHE A 273 10.05 -6.16 -3.33
CA PHE A 273 10.66 -6.92 -2.24
C PHE A 273 11.37 -8.18 -2.79
N SER A 274 10.73 -8.93 -3.68
CA SER A 274 11.35 -10.11 -4.31
C SER A 274 12.60 -9.75 -5.11
N MET A 275 12.57 -8.65 -5.88
CA MET A 275 13.75 -8.18 -6.62
C MET A 275 14.85 -7.69 -5.68
N ALA A 276 14.50 -6.96 -4.61
CA ALA A 276 15.47 -6.50 -3.61
C ALA A 276 16.20 -7.68 -2.93
N GLN A 277 15.48 -8.76 -2.62
CA GLN A 277 16.08 -10.00 -2.11
C GLN A 277 16.95 -10.70 -3.16
N ALA A 278 16.49 -10.76 -4.41
CA ALA A 278 17.21 -11.41 -5.50
C ALA A 278 18.53 -10.71 -5.89
N LEU A 279 18.67 -9.41 -5.59
CA LEU A 279 19.95 -8.71 -5.72
C LEU A 279 21.04 -9.28 -4.81
N GLY A 280 20.65 -10.02 -3.77
CA GLY A 280 21.55 -10.57 -2.77
C GLY A 280 22.19 -9.48 -1.91
N PHE A 281 22.75 -9.91 -0.79
CA PHE A 281 23.70 -9.06 -0.09
C PHE A 281 24.97 -8.94 -0.92
N PRO A 282 25.53 -7.73 -1.11
CA PRO A 282 26.94 -7.58 -1.43
C PRO A 282 27.71 -8.17 -0.24
N THR A 283 28.01 -9.46 -0.31
CA THR A 283 28.73 -10.14 0.75
C THR A 283 30.16 -9.66 0.65
N VAL A 284 30.65 -8.95 1.67
CA VAL A 284 32.07 -8.58 1.81
C VAL A 284 32.97 -9.84 1.89
N ALA A 285 32.39 -11.03 1.94
CA ALA A 285 33.10 -12.30 1.91
C ALA A 285 33.14 -12.88 0.49
N ASN A 286 34.37 -12.95 -0.03
CA ASN A 286 34.84 -13.68 -1.22
C ASN A 286 34.66 -13.00 -2.58
N ASP A 287 35.36 -11.89 -2.80
CA ASP A 287 36.26 -11.91 -3.96
C ASP A 287 37.49 -11.01 -3.76
N LYS A 288 38.66 -11.65 -3.68
CA LYS A 288 39.97 -10.97 -3.74
C LYS A 288 40.31 -10.51 -5.18
N LEU A 289 39.32 -10.40 -6.06
CA LEU A 289 39.51 -10.25 -7.51
C LEU A 289 38.82 -9.03 -8.14
N LEU A 290 38.11 -8.21 -7.37
CA LEU A 290 37.58 -6.94 -7.86
C LEU A 290 38.21 -5.79 -7.09
N THR A 291 39.15 -5.11 -7.75
CA THR A 291 39.72 -3.82 -7.33
C THR A 291 38.66 -2.72 -7.43
N ILE A 292 37.68 -2.72 -6.52
CA ILE A 292 36.67 -1.67 -6.38
C ILE A 292 36.92 -0.95 -5.05
N ASP A 293 36.74 0.37 -5.06
CA ASP A 293 36.96 1.25 -3.91
C ASP A 293 36.11 0.80 -2.71
N PRO A 294 36.71 0.44 -1.56
CA PRO A 294 36.01 -0.01 -0.36
C PRO A 294 34.94 0.96 0.15
N THR A 295 35.10 2.26 -0.13
CA THR A 295 34.14 3.30 0.28
C THR A 295 32.86 3.26 -0.56
N SER A 296 32.97 2.91 -1.84
CA SER A 296 31.82 2.80 -2.76
C SER A 296 30.95 1.58 -2.45
N ASP A 297 31.57 0.45 -2.10
CA ASP A 297 30.86 -0.77 -1.69
C ASP A 297 30.14 -0.58 -0.35
N TYR A 298 30.75 0.16 0.59
CA TYR A 298 30.11 0.51 1.84
C TYR A 298 28.87 1.39 1.63
N GLN A 299 28.97 2.44 0.79
CA GLN A 299 27.83 3.29 0.46
C GLN A 299 26.70 2.53 -0.24
N ASN A 300 27.06 1.65 -1.19
CA ASN A 300 26.10 0.81 -1.90
C ASN A 300 25.39 -0.16 -0.94
N ASN A 301 26.09 -0.72 0.05
CA ASN A 301 25.50 -1.59 1.06
C ASN A 301 24.50 -0.84 1.95
N ARG A 302 24.85 0.36 2.43
CA ARG A 302 23.94 1.22 3.21
C ARG A 302 22.65 1.54 2.45
N LEU A 303 22.77 1.98 1.20
CA LEU A 303 21.63 2.28 0.34
C LEU A 303 20.79 1.03 0.07
N TRP A 304 21.43 -0.11 -0.22
CA TRP A 304 20.72 -1.37 -0.45
C TRP A 304 19.90 -1.81 0.77
N LYS A 305 20.43 -1.70 2.00
CA LYS A 305 19.65 -2.00 3.21
C LYS A 305 18.44 -1.07 3.35
N ARG A 306 18.61 0.23 3.10
CA ARG A 306 17.49 1.19 3.10
C ARG A 306 16.42 0.81 2.07
N ILE A 307 16.82 0.40 0.86
CA ILE A 307 15.92 -0.08 -0.20
C ILE A 307 15.18 -1.35 0.23
N LEU A 308 15.89 -2.34 0.74
CA LEU A 308 15.33 -3.61 1.20
C LEU A 308 14.29 -3.40 2.31
N TRP A 309 14.63 -2.64 3.35
CA TRP A 309 13.69 -2.36 4.44
C TRP A 309 12.52 -1.46 4.03
N SER A 310 12.74 -0.53 3.09
CA SER A 310 11.65 0.25 2.50
C SER A 310 10.67 -0.64 1.73
N SER A 311 11.19 -1.59 0.93
CA SER A 311 10.36 -2.55 0.20
C SER A 311 9.57 -3.47 1.15
N PHE A 312 10.20 -3.92 2.24
CA PHE A 312 9.53 -4.70 3.29
C PHE A 312 8.38 -3.92 3.94
N CYS A 313 8.64 -2.69 4.38
CA CYS A 313 7.62 -1.83 5.00
C CYS A 313 6.46 -1.58 4.04
N ARG A 314 6.77 -1.26 2.78
CA ARG A 314 5.78 -1.01 1.73
C ARG A 314 4.90 -2.23 1.48
N ARG A 315 5.48 -3.43 1.48
CA ARG A 315 4.75 -4.71 1.37
C ARG A 315 3.85 -4.96 2.58
N ALA A 316 4.35 -4.79 3.80
CA ALA A 316 3.57 -4.97 5.04
C ALA A 316 2.39 -4.00 5.12
N ILE A 317 2.62 -2.72 4.81
CA ILE A 317 1.60 -1.68 4.79
C ILE A 317 0.55 -1.94 3.69
N SER A 318 0.98 -2.41 2.53
CA SER A 318 0.06 -2.79 1.44
C SER A 318 -0.78 -4.01 1.82
N ALA A 319 -0.20 -5.01 2.49
CA ALA A 319 -0.92 -6.17 3.01
C ALA A 319 -2.05 -5.77 3.97
N LEU A 320 -1.77 -4.83 4.87
CA LEU A 320 -2.75 -4.27 5.80
C LEU A 320 -3.90 -3.56 5.06
N GLY A 321 -3.58 -2.72 4.07
CA GLY A 321 -4.58 -1.96 3.31
C GLY A 321 -5.45 -2.83 2.41
N MET A 322 -4.84 -3.78 1.71
CA MET A 322 -5.52 -4.64 0.74
C MET A 322 -6.04 -5.95 1.35
N ARG A 323 -5.82 -6.16 2.66
CA ARG A 323 -6.18 -7.37 3.40
C ARG A 323 -5.68 -8.64 2.71
N ARG A 324 -4.41 -8.65 2.36
CA ARG A 324 -3.72 -9.82 1.82
C ARG A 324 -2.92 -10.49 2.92
N HIS A 325 -2.92 -11.82 2.95
CA HIS A 325 -2.10 -12.56 3.89
C HIS A 325 -0.63 -12.30 3.60
N LEU A 326 0.16 -12.09 4.64
CA LEU A 326 1.61 -12.02 4.55
C LEU A 326 2.16 -13.19 5.35
N LYS A 327 2.68 -14.19 4.65
CA LYS A 327 3.44 -15.28 5.31
C LYS A 327 4.84 -14.75 5.53
N ARG A 328 5.40 -14.97 6.71
CA ARG A 328 6.80 -14.67 6.93
C ARG A 328 7.62 -15.71 6.20
N ASP A 329 8.32 -15.28 5.15
CA ASP A 329 9.26 -16.17 4.48
C ASP A 329 10.47 -16.42 5.39
N MET A 330 11.08 -17.61 5.33
CA MET A 330 12.32 -17.90 6.07
C MET A 330 13.40 -16.84 5.80
N VAL A 331 13.44 -16.36 4.55
CA VAL A 331 14.34 -15.30 4.06
C VAL A 331 14.11 -13.94 4.75
N GLU A 332 12.95 -13.69 5.35
CA GLU A 332 12.71 -12.48 6.14
C GLU A 332 13.41 -12.51 7.50
N SER A 333 13.61 -13.70 8.07
CA SER A 333 14.27 -13.86 9.38
C SER A 333 15.78 -13.63 9.27
N ASP A 334 16.33 -13.74 8.06
CA ASP A 334 17.75 -13.57 7.74
C ASP A 334 18.06 -12.16 7.16
N LEU A 335 17.10 -11.22 7.20
CA LEU A 335 17.31 -9.86 6.74
C LEU A 335 18.36 -9.13 7.60
N PRO A 336 19.17 -8.23 7.01
CA PRO A 336 20.17 -7.49 7.76
C PRO A 336 19.53 -6.55 8.76
N GLY A 337 20.19 -6.35 9.90
CA GLY A 337 19.90 -5.20 10.75
C GLY A 337 20.06 -3.88 9.97
N LEU A 338 19.03 -3.03 10.05
CA LEU A 338 19.10 -1.62 9.67
C LEU A 338 19.46 -0.79 10.90
N SER A 339 20.54 -0.03 10.84
CA SER A 339 20.94 0.91 11.90
C SER A 339 20.85 2.36 11.41
N ILE A 340 21.06 3.29 12.35
CA ILE A 340 21.13 4.71 12.02
C ILE A 340 22.30 5.04 11.07
N ASP A 341 23.36 4.24 11.10
CA ASP A 341 24.58 4.45 10.31
C ASP A 341 24.39 4.13 8.81
N ASP A 342 23.31 3.40 8.50
CA ASP A 342 22.89 3.10 7.13
C ASP A 342 22.22 4.31 6.43
N PHE A 343 22.04 5.43 7.13
CA PHE A 343 21.42 6.66 6.62
C PHE A 343 22.45 7.79 6.46
N ASP A 344 22.23 8.63 5.44
CA ASP A 344 23.01 9.86 5.25
C ASP A 344 22.44 10.96 6.16
N LEU A 345 23.21 11.34 7.17
CA LEU A 345 22.81 12.35 8.16
C LEU A 345 23.30 13.76 7.82
N GLU A 346 24.16 13.89 6.82
CA GLU A 346 24.72 15.18 6.44
C GLU A 346 23.69 16.02 5.68
N PRO A 347 23.53 17.31 6.05
CA PRO A 347 22.58 18.19 5.42
C PRO A 347 22.93 18.43 3.95
N LEU A 348 21.92 18.73 3.14
CA LEU A 348 22.14 19.07 1.74
C LEU A 348 22.95 20.38 1.64
N PRO A 349 23.86 20.50 0.67
CA PRO A 349 24.54 21.75 0.34
C PRO A 349 23.56 22.92 0.18
N THR A 350 23.93 24.10 0.68
CA THR A 350 23.05 25.28 0.70
C THR A 350 22.50 25.65 -0.67
N HIS A 351 23.32 25.53 -1.73
CA HIS A 351 22.88 25.86 -3.09
C HIS A 351 21.77 24.93 -3.59
N LEU A 352 21.81 23.63 -3.24
CA LEU A 352 20.73 22.69 -3.56
C LEU A 352 19.46 23.03 -2.80
N VAL A 353 19.58 23.45 -1.52
CA VAL A 353 18.44 23.87 -0.71
C VAL A 353 17.79 25.13 -1.30
N ASP A 354 18.60 26.08 -1.76
CA ASP A 354 18.14 27.32 -2.40
C ASP A 354 17.41 27.03 -3.73
N GLU A 355 17.94 26.13 -4.56
CA GLU A 355 17.33 25.69 -5.83
C GLU A 355 16.01 24.92 -5.65
N LEU A 356 15.85 24.20 -4.53
CA LEU A 356 14.60 23.51 -4.19
C LEU A 356 13.53 24.47 -3.65
N GLY A 357 13.94 25.50 -2.89
CA GLY A 357 13.06 26.53 -2.30
C GLY A 357 12.11 26.01 -1.21
N ASP A 358 11.62 26.87 -0.32
CA ASP A 358 10.67 26.56 0.77
C ASP A 358 10.99 25.30 1.63
N CYS A 359 12.27 24.94 1.78
CA CYS A 359 12.68 23.71 2.45
C CYS A 359 13.91 23.90 3.37
N SER A 360 13.89 24.92 4.23
CA SER A 360 15.00 25.24 5.15
C SER A 360 15.36 24.10 6.11
N CYS A 361 14.43 23.19 6.42
CA CYS A 361 14.71 22.01 7.23
C CYS A 361 15.74 21.05 6.58
N LEU A 362 15.94 21.11 5.27
CA LEU A 362 16.91 20.26 4.56
C LEU A 362 18.37 20.68 4.78
N GLY A 363 18.60 21.86 5.37
CA GLY A 363 19.92 22.36 5.73
C GLY A 363 20.35 22.00 7.16
N THR A 364 19.56 21.24 7.92
CA THR A 364 19.87 20.89 9.31
C THR A 364 20.11 19.39 9.48
N ARG A 365 21.15 19.02 10.25
CA ARG A 365 21.48 17.62 10.56
C ARG A 365 20.40 16.95 11.41
N GLU A 366 19.73 17.74 12.24
CA GLU A 366 18.64 17.31 13.12
C GLU A 366 17.49 16.70 12.31
N TYR A 367 17.14 17.32 11.17
CA TYR A 367 16.09 16.80 10.28
C TYR A 367 16.41 15.38 9.78
N TYR A 368 17.62 15.15 9.26
CA TYR A 368 18.02 13.83 8.74
C TYR A 368 18.07 12.77 9.84
N LYS A 369 18.52 13.15 11.03
CA LYS A 369 18.52 12.27 12.19
C LYS A 369 17.09 11.90 12.62
N GLU A 370 16.17 12.85 12.66
CA GLU A 370 14.77 12.62 13.03
C GLU A 370 14.05 11.72 12.01
N ILE A 371 14.22 11.96 10.70
CA ILE A 371 13.61 11.09 9.68
C ILE A 371 14.21 9.67 9.68
N ALA A 372 15.51 9.51 9.93
CA ALA A 372 16.13 8.20 10.02
C ALA A 372 15.61 7.41 11.22
N ILE A 373 15.45 8.06 12.38
CA ILE A 373 14.82 7.46 13.57
C ILE A 373 13.37 7.06 13.28
N MET A 374 12.60 7.91 12.60
CA MET A 374 11.22 7.56 12.21
C MET A 374 11.16 6.37 11.25
N CYS A 375 12.09 6.29 10.29
CA CYS A 375 12.17 5.14 9.38
C CYS A 375 12.49 3.85 10.15
N LEU A 376 13.41 3.88 11.12
CA LEU A 376 13.72 2.74 11.99
C LEU A 376 12.51 2.34 12.88
N ALA A 377 11.76 3.34 13.37
CA ALA A 377 10.53 3.08 14.11
C ALA A 377 9.45 2.45 13.20
N GLN A 378 9.35 2.87 11.94
CA GLN A 378 8.44 2.27 10.96
C GLN A 378 8.81 0.82 10.64
N THR A 379 10.09 0.50 10.46
CA THR A 379 10.52 -0.87 10.16
C THR A 379 10.16 -1.84 11.27
N THR A 380 10.46 -1.47 12.52
CA THR A 380 10.10 -2.26 13.71
C THR A 380 8.58 -2.43 13.85
N LEU A 381 7.79 -1.38 13.63
CA LEU A 381 6.33 -1.49 13.62
C LEU A 381 5.81 -2.39 12.49
N CYS A 382 6.38 -2.30 11.30
CA CYS A 382 6.00 -3.15 10.16
C CYS A 382 6.32 -4.62 10.41
N GLN A 383 7.42 -4.93 11.10
CA GLN A 383 7.72 -6.29 11.53
C GLN A 383 6.62 -6.81 12.47
N HIS A 384 6.23 -6.04 13.50
CA HIS A 384 5.15 -6.42 14.41
C HIS A 384 3.82 -6.59 13.68
N LEU A 385 3.49 -5.68 12.77
CA LEU A 385 2.30 -5.74 11.93
C LEU A 385 2.25 -7.03 11.10
N THR A 386 3.37 -7.41 10.47
CA THR A 386 3.49 -8.68 9.75
C THR A 386 3.17 -9.87 10.64
N GLN A 387 3.69 -9.91 11.87
CA GLN A 387 3.39 -11.03 12.80
C GLN A 387 1.91 -11.07 13.20
N ILE A 388 1.28 -9.91 13.37
CA ILE A 388 -0.14 -9.80 13.69
C ILE A 388 -0.99 -10.33 12.54
N LEU A 389 -0.70 -9.90 11.30
CA LEU A 389 -1.42 -10.34 10.11
C LEU A 389 -1.30 -11.85 9.89
N GLU A 390 -0.09 -12.39 10.04
CA GLU A 390 0.20 -13.82 9.89
C GLU A 390 -0.54 -14.70 10.90
N ARG A 391 -0.73 -14.23 12.13
CA ARG A 391 -1.25 -15.07 13.24
C ARG A 391 -2.70 -14.83 13.62
N GLN A 392 -3.26 -13.67 13.26
CA GLN A 392 -4.64 -13.30 13.56
C GLN A 392 -5.56 -13.45 12.34
N TYR A 393 -5.03 -13.76 11.16
CA TYR A 393 -5.82 -13.90 9.95
C TYR A 393 -5.41 -15.16 9.18
N SER A 394 -6.39 -15.84 8.58
CA SER A 394 -6.19 -17.00 7.71
C SER A 394 -6.71 -16.71 6.31
N ASP A 395 -6.19 -17.46 5.34
CA ASP A 395 -6.72 -17.46 3.98
C ASP A 395 -8.03 -18.26 3.91
N GLU A 396 -9.13 -17.61 3.51
CA GLU A 396 -10.29 -18.32 2.99
C GLU A 396 -10.31 -18.20 1.47
N ALA A 397 -10.15 -19.35 0.80
CA ALA A 397 -10.39 -19.47 -0.63
C ALA A 397 -11.90 -19.53 -0.88
N ARG A 398 -12.47 -18.47 -1.47
CA ARG A 398 -13.79 -18.58 -2.08
C ARG A 398 -13.68 -19.42 -3.37
N ARG A 399 -14.79 -19.96 -3.88
CA ARG A 399 -14.77 -20.51 -5.25
C ARG A 399 -14.62 -19.34 -6.21
N GLY A 400 -13.50 -19.29 -6.92
CA GLY A 400 -13.15 -18.14 -7.74
C GLY A 400 -13.85 -18.09 -9.08
N SER A 401 -14.00 -16.86 -9.58
CA SER A 401 -14.20 -16.57 -10.99
C SER A 401 -12.82 -16.37 -11.64
N SER A 402 -12.66 -16.67 -12.93
CA SER A 402 -11.41 -16.47 -13.68
C SER A 402 -10.95 -15.00 -13.78
N ILE A 403 -11.79 -14.06 -13.33
CA ILE A 403 -11.62 -12.61 -13.53
C ILE A 403 -11.31 -11.89 -12.20
N GLU A 404 -11.55 -12.52 -11.04
CA GLU A 404 -11.48 -11.84 -9.74
C GLU A 404 -10.50 -12.49 -8.76
N THR A 405 -9.76 -11.64 -8.03
CA THR A 405 -8.94 -12.10 -6.90
C THR A 405 -9.86 -12.64 -5.80
N THR A 406 -9.78 -13.95 -5.58
CA THR A 406 -10.78 -14.70 -4.79
C THR A 406 -10.33 -14.98 -3.35
N MET A 407 -9.06 -14.73 -3.03
CA MET A 407 -8.52 -14.96 -1.68
C MET A 407 -8.89 -13.80 -0.76
N THR A 408 -9.58 -14.13 0.34
CA THR A 408 -9.97 -13.16 1.35
C THR A 408 -9.40 -13.52 2.72
N LEU A 409 -8.85 -12.55 3.43
CA LEU A 409 -8.43 -12.74 4.82
C LEU A 409 -9.62 -12.84 5.76
N THR A 410 -9.65 -13.90 6.56
CA THR A 410 -10.62 -14.06 7.64
C THR A 410 -9.97 -14.01 9.02
N PRO A 411 -10.58 -13.28 9.97
CA PRO A 411 -10.04 -13.16 11.31
C PRO A 411 -10.14 -14.48 12.07
N ILE A 412 -9.05 -14.87 12.73
CA ILE A 412 -8.98 -15.97 13.66
C ILE A 412 -9.31 -15.43 15.06
N VAL A 413 -10.26 -16.06 15.74
CA VAL A 413 -10.49 -15.77 17.17
C VAL A 413 -9.37 -16.44 17.95
N SER A 414 -8.41 -15.63 18.40
CA SER A 414 -7.27 -16.10 19.18
C SER A 414 -7.58 -16.06 20.68
N PRO A 415 -6.94 -16.93 21.49
CA PRO A 415 -6.94 -16.80 22.94
C PRO A 415 -6.43 -15.44 23.40
N TRP A 416 -6.94 -14.94 24.53
CA TRP A 416 -6.59 -13.64 25.09
C TRP A 416 -5.09 -13.50 25.34
N GLU A 417 -4.44 -14.55 25.81
CA GLU A 417 -3.01 -14.55 26.16
C GLU A 417 -2.16 -14.13 24.97
N ARG A 418 -2.52 -14.61 23.77
CA ARG A 418 -1.84 -14.23 22.52
C ARG A 418 -2.10 -12.78 22.15
N ILE A 419 -3.33 -12.30 22.34
CA ILE A 419 -3.69 -10.90 22.05
C ILE A 419 -2.94 -9.97 23.01
N ALA A 420 -2.94 -10.28 24.30
CA ALA A 420 -2.24 -9.55 25.34
C ALA A 420 -0.72 -9.54 25.11
N GLN A 421 -0.14 -10.64 24.62
CA GLN A 421 1.27 -10.68 24.23
C GLN A 421 1.59 -9.65 23.14
N TYR A 422 0.81 -9.62 22.05
CA TYR A 422 1.04 -8.67 20.96
C TYR A 422 0.69 -7.23 21.34
N ASP A 423 -0.35 -7.01 22.15
CA ASP A 423 -0.68 -5.70 22.72
C ASP A 423 0.46 -5.19 23.61
N GLY A 424 1.07 -6.07 24.41
CA GLY A 424 2.26 -5.79 25.20
C GLY A 424 3.44 -5.38 24.33
N ILE A 425 3.74 -6.15 23.27
CA ILE A 425 4.82 -5.83 22.32
C ILE A 425 4.61 -4.45 21.67
N LEU A 426 3.39 -4.18 21.18
CA LEU A 426 3.04 -2.89 20.59
C LEU A 426 3.18 -1.75 21.62
N SER A 427 2.72 -1.96 22.85
CA SER A 427 2.82 -0.97 23.92
C SER A 427 4.28 -0.69 24.30
N THR A 428 5.11 -1.73 24.45
CA THR A 428 6.55 -1.59 24.70
C THR A 428 7.23 -0.82 23.58
N TRP A 429 6.92 -1.14 22.31
CA TRP A 429 7.41 -0.41 21.16
C TRP A 429 7.07 1.08 21.26
N LEU A 430 5.81 1.44 21.54
CA LEU A 430 5.38 2.83 21.67
C LEU A 430 6.14 3.55 22.80
N THR A 431 6.34 2.90 23.95
CA THR A 431 7.09 3.48 25.08
C THR A 431 8.59 3.58 24.86
N SER A 432 9.15 2.80 23.91
CA SER A 432 10.58 2.82 23.57
C SER A 432 10.95 3.98 22.65
N LEU A 433 9.96 4.61 22.02
CA LEU A 433 10.21 5.71 21.09
C LEU A 433 10.65 6.99 21.83
N PRO A 434 11.47 7.85 21.19
CA PRO A 434 11.84 9.13 21.76
C PRO A 434 10.63 10.00 22.11
N SER A 435 10.75 10.79 23.18
CA SER A 435 9.65 11.62 23.68
C SER A 435 9.04 12.53 22.62
N TRP A 436 9.85 13.14 21.73
CA TRP A 436 9.37 14.01 20.66
C TRP A 436 8.50 13.28 19.60
N LEU A 437 8.67 11.96 19.46
CA LEU A 437 7.88 11.12 18.54
C LEU A 437 6.60 10.63 19.22
N VAL A 438 6.62 10.47 20.55
CA VAL A 438 5.47 10.05 21.37
C VAL A 438 4.56 11.24 21.75
N TYR A 439 5.12 12.45 21.95
CA TYR A 439 4.41 13.62 22.50
C TYR A 439 3.30 14.18 21.61
N ASP A 440 2.41 14.91 22.28
CA ASP A 440 0.98 15.04 21.99
C ASP A 440 0.60 16.02 20.87
N THR A 441 -0.48 15.68 20.19
CA THR A 441 -1.21 16.48 19.18
C THR A 441 -1.76 17.82 19.72
N VAL A 442 -1.57 18.13 21.00
CA VAL A 442 -2.30 19.20 21.70
C VAL A 442 -1.44 20.45 21.97
N VAL A 443 -0.12 20.42 21.81
CA VAL A 443 0.70 21.63 21.99
C VAL A 443 0.61 22.52 20.75
N ASP A 444 -0.24 23.55 20.84
CA ASP A 444 -0.49 24.61 19.86
C ASP A 444 0.72 25.57 19.77
N ASP A 445 1.91 25.02 19.53
CA ASP A 445 3.18 25.77 19.57
C ASP A 445 3.49 26.52 18.26
N GLY A 446 2.51 26.61 17.35
CA GLY A 446 2.72 27.08 15.99
C GLY A 446 3.58 26.10 15.17
N LEU A 447 3.10 25.68 14.00
CA LEU A 447 3.78 24.73 13.12
C LEU A 447 5.09 25.24 12.48
N ASN A 448 5.64 26.36 12.94
CA ASN A 448 6.47 27.20 12.10
C ASN A 448 7.78 26.54 11.65
N ASN A 449 8.34 25.60 12.41
CA ASN A 449 9.63 25.00 12.04
C ASN A 449 9.67 23.47 11.89
N ASN A 450 8.58 22.72 12.12
CA ASN A 450 8.67 21.25 12.02
C ASN A 450 7.42 20.50 11.49
N ARG A 451 6.69 21.11 10.57
CA ARG A 451 5.47 20.54 9.94
C ARG A 451 5.69 19.18 9.26
N VAL A 452 6.85 18.97 8.64
CA VAL A 452 7.19 17.71 7.96
C VAL A 452 7.37 16.58 8.97
N ILE A 453 8.18 16.78 10.00
CA ILE A 453 8.42 15.77 11.04
C ILE A 453 7.14 15.48 11.81
N ARG A 454 6.36 16.50 12.18
CA ARG A 454 5.07 16.29 12.87
C ARG A 454 4.08 15.48 12.04
N LEU A 455 4.04 15.68 10.72
CA LEU A 455 3.18 14.88 9.84
C LEU A 455 3.61 13.41 9.82
N HIS A 456 4.92 13.16 9.68
CA HIS A 456 5.46 11.81 9.64
C HIS A 456 5.34 11.08 10.98
N ALA A 457 5.52 11.79 12.09
CA ALA A 457 5.23 11.29 13.44
C ALA A 457 3.74 10.94 13.62
N ALA A 458 2.84 11.82 13.17
CA ALA A 458 1.41 11.55 13.17
C ALA A 458 1.06 10.32 12.30
N PHE A 459 1.69 10.17 11.14
CA PHE A 459 1.50 9.01 10.28
C PHE A 459 1.92 7.70 10.96
N LEU A 460 3.07 7.69 11.65
CA LEU A 460 3.53 6.52 12.40
C LEU A 460 2.54 6.13 13.51
N LYS A 461 1.97 7.11 14.21
CA LYS A 461 0.90 6.88 15.20
C LYS A 461 -0.38 6.33 14.55
N LEU A 462 -0.78 6.85 13.39
CA LEU A 462 -1.92 6.31 12.64
C LEU A 462 -1.70 4.84 12.27
N LEU A 463 -0.48 4.48 11.84
CA LEU A 463 -0.12 3.10 11.52
C LEU A 463 -0.18 2.21 12.78
N TYR A 464 0.34 2.70 13.91
CA TYR A 464 0.27 2.01 15.21
C TYR A 464 -1.16 1.71 15.63
N PHE A 465 -2.04 2.73 15.66
CA PHE A 465 -3.44 2.53 16.05
C PHE A 465 -4.20 1.65 15.05
N THR A 466 -3.86 1.71 13.77
CA THR A 466 -4.43 0.78 12.77
C THR A 466 -3.99 -0.66 13.03
N ALA A 467 -2.73 -0.89 13.41
CA ALA A 467 -2.25 -2.21 13.81
C ALA A 467 -2.95 -2.70 15.10
N LEU A 468 -3.16 -1.80 16.07
CA LEU A 468 -3.86 -2.11 17.31
C LEU A 468 -5.33 -2.50 17.06
N ILE A 469 -6.04 -1.74 16.21
CA ILE A 469 -7.40 -2.12 15.76
C ILE A 469 -7.36 -3.47 15.06
N THR A 470 -6.38 -3.71 14.18
CA THR A 470 -6.23 -4.97 13.44
C THR A 470 -6.02 -6.16 14.37
N LEU A 471 -5.32 -5.99 15.49
CA LEU A 471 -5.10 -7.01 16.51
C LEU A 471 -6.37 -7.31 17.33
N HIS A 472 -7.05 -6.28 17.83
CA HIS A 472 -8.16 -6.47 18.78
C HIS A 472 -9.52 -6.69 18.12
N ARG A 473 -9.72 -6.20 16.89
CA ARG A 473 -11.01 -6.25 16.19
C ARG A 473 -11.61 -7.65 16.06
N PRO A 474 -10.86 -8.74 15.80
CA PRO A 474 -11.42 -10.10 15.76
C PRO A 474 -12.19 -10.50 17.02
N ASN A 475 -11.80 -9.95 18.17
CA ASN A 475 -12.30 -10.27 19.51
C ASN A 475 -13.26 -9.20 20.07
N ALA A 476 -13.31 -8.01 19.47
CA ALA A 476 -14.18 -6.89 19.85
C ALA A 476 -15.56 -6.92 19.15
N ARG A 477 -16.23 -8.08 19.13
CA ARG A 477 -17.39 -8.32 18.23
C ARG A 477 -18.67 -7.58 18.61
N LEU A 478 -18.89 -7.28 19.89
CA LEU A 478 -20.12 -6.66 20.39
C LEU A 478 -19.79 -5.56 21.42
N PRO A 479 -20.60 -4.48 21.50
CA PRO A 479 -20.49 -3.51 22.58
C PRO A 479 -20.67 -4.18 23.94
N PRO A 480 -19.92 -3.76 24.98
CA PRO A 480 -20.09 -4.31 26.32
C PRO A 480 -21.50 -4.03 26.87
N SER A 481 -22.15 -5.06 27.41
CA SER A 481 -23.45 -4.94 28.08
C SER A 481 -23.28 -4.50 29.53
N ARG A 482 -24.18 -3.64 30.03
CA ARG A 482 -24.16 -3.14 31.41
C ARG A 482 -24.39 -4.21 32.49
N GLN A 483 -24.81 -5.43 32.12
CA GLN A 483 -25.29 -6.44 33.08
C GLN A 483 -24.24 -7.43 33.57
N ASN A 484 -23.02 -7.47 33.00
CA ASN A 484 -21.96 -8.36 33.48
C ASN A 484 -21.02 -7.63 34.45
N SER A 485 -21.37 -7.62 35.74
CA SER A 485 -20.60 -6.99 36.82
C SER A 485 -19.54 -7.89 37.47
N ASN A 486 -19.21 -9.05 36.89
CA ASN A 486 -18.23 -9.98 37.46
C ASN A 486 -17.02 -10.12 36.52
N GLY A 487 -16.06 -9.20 36.65
CA GLY A 487 -14.79 -9.20 35.91
C GLY A 487 -14.86 -8.53 34.53
N ILE A 488 -13.74 -7.92 34.09
CA ILE A 488 -13.62 -7.43 32.71
C ILE A 488 -13.32 -8.64 31.82
N ASP A 489 -14.31 -9.09 31.06
CA ASP A 489 -14.14 -10.16 30.08
C ASP A 489 -13.13 -9.76 28.98
N SER A 490 -12.37 -10.72 28.45
CA SER A 490 -11.38 -10.49 27.38
C SER A 490 -11.95 -9.76 26.12
N PRO A 491 -13.15 -10.09 25.61
CA PRO A 491 -13.77 -9.35 24.51
C PRO A 491 -14.04 -7.88 24.83
N THR A 492 -14.44 -7.59 26.08
CA THR A 492 -14.72 -6.25 26.57
C THR A 492 -13.45 -5.40 26.58
N LEU A 493 -12.33 -5.96 27.04
CA LEU A 493 -11.03 -5.26 27.00
C LEU A 493 -10.56 -4.99 25.56
N SER A 494 -10.72 -5.96 24.66
CA SER A 494 -10.42 -5.76 23.23
C SER A 494 -11.29 -4.68 22.61
N TRP A 495 -12.56 -4.59 23.01
CA TRP A 495 -13.46 -3.54 22.57
C TRP A 495 -12.97 -2.16 23.01
N TYR A 496 -12.63 -1.97 24.28
CA TYR A 496 -12.08 -0.69 24.78
C TYR A 496 -10.79 -0.29 24.07
N LYS A 497 -9.91 -1.25 23.78
CA LYS A 497 -8.69 -0.99 22.98
C LYS A 497 -9.00 -0.47 21.58
N THR A 498 -10.00 -1.05 20.90
CA THR A 498 -10.44 -0.54 19.59
C THR A 498 -11.10 0.83 19.69
N GLU A 499 -11.81 1.12 20.78
CA GLU A 499 -12.42 2.43 21.02
C GLU A 499 -11.36 3.52 21.19
N ILE A 500 -10.38 3.30 22.07
CA ILE A 500 -9.27 4.24 22.30
C ILE A 500 -8.52 4.48 20.99
N ALA A 501 -8.16 3.42 20.27
CA ALA A 501 -7.46 3.56 18.99
C ALA A 501 -8.24 4.38 17.96
N THR A 502 -9.56 4.19 17.90
CA THR A 502 -10.46 4.92 16.99
C THR A 502 -10.57 6.40 17.37
N GLU A 503 -10.63 6.69 18.68
CA GLU A 503 -10.60 8.06 19.20
C GLU A 503 -9.30 8.77 18.83
N GLU A 504 -8.15 8.12 19.06
CA GLU A 504 -6.83 8.70 18.77
C GLU A 504 -6.62 8.93 17.27
N ILE A 505 -7.04 7.99 16.40
CA ILE A 505 -7.03 8.22 14.94
C ILE A 505 -7.84 9.46 14.57
N THR A 506 -9.01 9.66 15.19
CA THR A 506 -9.86 10.83 14.93
C THR A 506 -9.18 12.11 15.41
N LYS A 507 -8.59 12.13 16.61
CA LYS A 507 -7.85 13.28 17.14
C LYS A 507 -6.67 13.67 16.25
N ILE A 508 -5.85 12.69 15.84
CA ILE A 508 -4.70 12.93 14.96
C ILE A 508 -5.16 13.49 13.61
N THR A 509 -6.20 12.92 13.01
CA THR A 509 -6.65 13.33 11.67
C THR A 509 -7.37 14.67 11.66
N THR A 510 -8.13 15.00 12.71
CA THR A 510 -8.73 16.33 12.90
C THR A 510 -7.67 17.39 13.18
N TRP A 511 -6.63 17.07 13.96
CA TRP A 511 -5.46 17.92 14.14
C TRP A 511 -4.77 18.22 12.80
N LEU A 512 -4.47 17.18 12.00
CA LEU A 512 -3.88 17.35 10.66
C LEU A 512 -4.76 18.22 9.75
N GLN A 513 -6.08 18.07 9.84
CA GLN A 513 -7.02 18.86 9.06
C GLN A 513 -7.02 20.34 9.47
N ARG A 514 -7.05 20.63 10.77
CA ARG A 514 -6.99 22.02 11.30
C ARG A 514 -5.78 22.78 10.78
N PHE A 515 -4.68 22.06 10.54
CA PHE A 515 -3.42 22.62 10.08
C PHE A 515 -3.15 22.46 8.57
N GLY A 516 -4.13 22.00 7.78
CA GLY A 516 -4.00 21.87 6.32
C GLY A 516 -3.02 20.79 5.86
N LEU A 517 -2.70 19.84 6.73
CA LEU A 517 -1.71 18.78 6.48
C LEU A 517 -2.32 17.50 5.90
N THR A 518 -3.65 17.35 5.93
CA THR A 518 -4.35 16.13 5.50
C THR A 518 -3.99 15.68 4.08
N ARG A 519 -3.82 16.61 3.13
CA ARG A 519 -3.51 16.28 1.73
C ARG A 519 -2.18 15.54 1.54
N PHE A 520 -1.27 15.64 2.50
CA PHE A 520 0.05 15.00 2.45
C PHE A 520 0.07 13.59 3.05
N LEU A 521 -1.08 13.10 3.52
CA LEU A 521 -1.18 11.75 4.04
C LEU A 521 -1.08 10.70 2.92
N PRO A 522 -0.34 9.59 3.14
CA PRO A 522 -0.23 8.51 2.16
C PRO A 522 -1.52 7.67 2.10
N LEU A 523 -1.59 6.78 1.10
CA LEU A 523 -2.72 5.86 0.90
C LEU A 523 -3.09 5.06 2.16
N THR A 524 -2.09 4.71 2.98
CA THR A 524 -2.29 4.02 4.26
C THR A 524 -3.19 4.77 5.24
N ALA A 525 -3.21 6.11 5.20
CA ALA A 525 -4.12 6.89 6.02
C ALA A 525 -5.59 6.69 5.61
N VAL A 526 -5.87 6.41 4.34
CA VAL A 526 -7.21 6.00 3.87
C VAL A 526 -7.62 4.70 4.56
N THR A 527 -6.71 3.73 4.66
CA THR A 527 -6.95 2.48 5.42
C THR A 527 -7.24 2.76 6.88
N ALA A 528 -6.43 3.59 7.55
CA ALA A 528 -6.59 3.95 8.96
C ALA A 528 -7.93 4.65 9.25
N LEU A 529 -8.32 5.59 8.38
CA LEU A 529 -9.60 6.29 8.47
C LEU A 529 -10.78 5.35 8.20
N LEU A 530 -10.64 4.42 7.26
CA LEU A 530 -11.66 3.43 6.97
C LEU A 530 -11.86 2.48 8.15
N THR A 531 -10.79 1.96 8.75
CA THR A 531 -10.88 1.07 9.91
C THR A 531 -11.52 1.79 11.09
N ALA A 532 -11.09 3.02 11.39
CA ALA A 532 -11.66 3.87 12.43
C ALA A 532 -13.14 4.22 12.17
N ALA A 533 -13.52 4.56 10.94
CA ALA A 533 -14.90 4.83 10.57
C ALA A 533 -15.79 3.60 10.76
N PHE A 534 -15.35 2.42 10.35
CA PHE A 534 -16.12 1.19 10.58
C PHE A 534 -16.25 0.84 12.07
N CYS A 535 -15.19 1.00 12.85
CA CYS A 535 -15.24 0.82 14.30
C CYS A 535 -16.23 1.82 14.93
N SER A 536 -16.15 3.10 14.56
CA SER A 536 -17.09 4.14 15.03
C SER A 536 -18.54 3.82 14.65
N LEU A 537 -18.78 3.38 13.41
CA LEU A 537 -20.11 2.99 12.94
C LEU A 537 -20.66 1.82 13.77
N GLN A 538 -19.85 0.80 14.05
CA GLN A 538 -20.23 -0.31 14.93
C GLN A 538 -20.54 0.17 16.35
N GLN A 539 -19.75 1.10 16.88
CA GLN A 539 -19.95 1.63 18.23
C GLN A 539 -21.23 2.47 18.37
N THR A 540 -21.80 2.98 17.27
CA THR A 540 -23.12 3.64 17.29
C THR A 540 -24.29 2.71 17.62
N THR A 541 -24.08 1.40 17.66
CA THR A 541 -25.12 0.44 18.08
C THR A 541 -25.09 0.19 19.60
N ALA A 542 -24.21 0.85 20.35
CA ALA A 542 -24.13 0.69 21.79
C ALA A 542 -25.36 1.25 22.52
N GLU A 543 -25.72 0.62 23.64
CA GLU A 543 -26.83 1.04 24.49
C GLU A 543 -26.59 2.40 25.18
N ASP A 544 -25.33 2.77 25.41
CA ASP A 544 -24.97 4.05 26.03
C ASP A 544 -25.08 5.21 25.04
N ASP A 545 -25.98 6.16 25.32
CA ASP A 545 -26.21 7.34 24.49
C ASP A 545 -24.98 8.25 24.35
N ARG A 546 -24.14 8.38 25.39
CA ARG A 546 -22.93 9.22 25.32
C ARG A 546 -21.92 8.64 24.34
N LEU A 547 -21.70 7.34 24.44
CA LEU A 547 -20.84 6.59 23.54
C LEU A 547 -21.39 6.64 22.11
N ARG A 548 -22.71 6.55 21.96
CA ARG A 548 -23.38 6.61 20.66
C ARG A 548 -23.16 7.95 19.96
N ILE A 549 -23.34 9.06 20.70
CA ILE A 549 -23.08 10.42 20.21
C ILE A 549 -21.62 10.61 19.85
N SER A 550 -20.69 10.28 20.76
CA SER A 550 -19.24 10.40 20.52
C SER A 550 -18.80 9.60 19.28
N SER A 551 -19.32 8.38 19.11
CA SER A 551 -19.00 7.53 17.97
C SER A 551 -19.61 8.05 16.66
N GLY A 552 -20.81 8.63 16.70
CA GLY A 552 -21.40 9.35 15.56
C GLY A 552 -20.54 10.54 15.12
N THR A 553 -20.05 11.33 16.08
CA THR A 553 -19.13 12.45 15.82
C THR A 553 -17.81 11.97 15.20
N ARG A 554 -17.19 10.92 15.74
CA ARG A 554 -15.95 10.33 15.19
C ARG A 554 -16.15 9.83 13.77
N PHE A 555 -17.25 9.10 13.52
CA PHE A 555 -17.63 8.66 12.18
C PHE A 555 -17.72 9.84 11.22
N HIS A 556 -18.45 10.90 11.60
CA HIS A 556 -18.60 12.11 10.79
C HIS A 556 -17.24 12.74 10.45
N TYR A 557 -16.34 12.93 11.42
CA TYR A 557 -15.02 13.50 11.15
C TYR A 557 -14.15 12.62 10.25
N CYS A 558 -14.12 11.29 10.48
CA CYS A 558 -13.39 10.39 9.58
C CYS A 558 -13.87 10.53 8.13
N THR A 559 -15.17 10.73 7.93
CA THR A 559 -15.75 10.89 6.59
C THR A 559 -15.39 12.21 5.92
N ILE A 560 -15.32 13.31 6.68
CA ILE A 560 -14.84 14.61 6.18
C ILE A 560 -13.39 14.50 5.74
N VAL A 561 -12.53 13.92 6.58
CA VAL A 561 -11.10 13.77 6.27
C VAL A 561 -10.92 12.87 5.03
N LEU A 562 -11.66 11.74 4.94
CA LEU A 562 -11.65 10.89 3.74
C LEU A 562 -12.08 11.64 2.48
N GLN A 563 -13.03 12.58 2.57
CA GLN A 563 -13.45 13.36 1.41
C GLN A 563 -12.34 14.25 0.89
N SER A 564 -11.58 14.89 1.78
CA SER A 564 -10.43 15.71 1.39
C SER A 564 -9.32 14.89 0.71
N LEU A 565 -9.18 13.60 1.05
CA LEU A 565 -8.18 12.71 0.46
C LEU A 565 -8.52 12.25 -0.97
N LYS A 566 -9.77 12.43 -1.44
CA LYS A 566 -10.17 12.07 -2.82
C LYS A 566 -9.38 12.80 -3.89
N GLU A 567 -8.92 14.02 -3.60
CA GLU A 567 -8.12 14.80 -4.55
C GLU A 567 -6.78 14.14 -4.89
N VAL A 568 -6.30 13.24 -4.02
CA VAL A 568 -4.98 12.61 -4.11
C VAL A 568 -5.11 11.11 -4.35
N HIS A 569 -6.07 10.44 -3.69
CA HIS A 569 -6.19 8.98 -3.68
C HIS A 569 -7.57 8.52 -4.18
N ILE A 570 -7.59 7.79 -5.30
CA ILE A 570 -8.81 7.21 -5.88
C ILE A 570 -9.53 6.30 -4.87
N ALA A 571 -8.76 5.55 -4.07
CA ALA A 571 -9.27 4.66 -3.03
C ALA A 571 -10.23 5.37 -2.05
N ALA A 572 -9.99 6.64 -1.73
CA ALA A 572 -10.82 7.37 -0.77
C ALA A 572 -12.28 7.49 -1.27
N ASP A 573 -12.49 7.65 -2.58
CA ASP A 573 -13.84 7.72 -3.16
C ASP A 573 -14.56 6.37 -3.08
N ILE A 574 -13.84 5.30 -3.41
CA ILE A 574 -14.35 3.92 -3.29
C ILE A 574 -14.75 3.66 -1.84
N MET A 575 -13.87 3.94 -0.88
CA MET A 575 -14.12 3.77 0.55
C MET A 575 -15.33 4.57 1.06
N LEU A 576 -15.52 5.79 0.58
CA LEU A 576 -16.69 6.59 0.93
C LEU A 576 -18.00 6.02 0.35
N SER A 577 -17.97 5.48 -0.86
CA SER A 577 -19.11 4.76 -1.45
C SER A 577 -19.52 3.56 -0.60
N ILE A 578 -18.55 2.86 0.00
CA ILE A 578 -18.79 1.69 0.85
C ILE A 578 -19.39 2.08 2.19
N LEU A 579 -18.87 3.14 2.81
CA LEU A 579 -19.44 3.68 4.04
C LEU A 579 -20.89 4.15 3.82
N ARG A 580 -21.17 4.82 2.69
CA ARG A 580 -22.52 5.19 2.25
C ARG A 580 -23.45 3.98 2.10
N LYS A 581 -22.99 2.90 1.48
CA LYS A 581 -23.78 1.67 1.38
C LYS A 581 -24.01 1.05 2.76
N SER A 582 -23.00 1.04 3.62
CA SER A 582 -23.06 0.40 4.94
C SER A 582 -24.05 1.09 5.88
N ILE A 583 -24.11 2.42 5.89
CA ILE A 583 -25.05 3.17 6.74
C ILE A 583 -26.52 2.99 6.34
N THR A 584 -26.81 2.47 5.13
CA THR A 584 -28.19 2.16 4.71
C THR A 584 -28.81 0.98 5.46
N ARG A 585 -28.00 0.18 6.16
CA ARG A 585 -28.48 -0.95 6.97
C ARG A 585 -29.37 -0.48 8.13
N THR A 586 -30.34 -1.32 8.49
CA THR A 586 -31.35 -1.01 9.51
C THR A 586 -30.76 -0.79 10.90
N GLU A 587 -29.68 -1.50 11.21
CA GLU A 587 -28.94 -1.41 12.47
C GLU A 587 -28.29 -0.03 12.72
N PHE A 588 -28.03 0.75 11.67
CA PHE A 588 -27.41 2.08 11.76
C PHE A 588 -28.41 3.24 11.58
N ARG A 589 -29.70 3.00 11.83
CA ARG A 589 -30.74 4.02 11.68
C ARG A 589 -30.44 5.29 12.50
N TRP A 590 -30.02 5.11 13.75
CA TRP A 590 -29.68 6.23 14.63
C TRP A 590 -28.53 7.07 14.06
N CYS A 591 -27.45 6.42 13.61
CA CYS A 591 -26.30 7.11 13.04
C CYS A 591 -26.70 7.92 11.79
N ARG A 592 -27.58 7.35 10.95
CA ARG A 592 -28.09 8.07 9.77
C ARG A 592 -28.87 9.32 10.13
N GLN A 593 -29.74 9.25 11.14
CA GLN A 593 -30.49 10.41 11.63
C GLN A 593 -29.56 11.49 12.19
N TYR A 594 -28.62 11.08 13.03
CA TYR A 594 -27.60 11.97 13.59
C TYR A 594 -26.79 12.68 12.49
N LEU A 595 -26.35 11.96 11.46
CA LEU A 595 -25.60 12.56 10.35
C LEU A 595 -26.41 13.55 9.52
N ASN A 596 -27.72 13.34 9.37
CA ASN A 596 -28.60 14.32 8.72
C ASN A 596 -28.69 15.61 9.55
N GLU A 597 -28.78 15.49 10.87
CA GLU A 597 -28.86 16.64 11.78
C GLU A 597 -27.57 17.48 11.78
N VAL A 598 -26.40 16.82 11.72
CA VAL A 598 -25.11 17.52 11.66
C VAL A 598 -24.68 17.91 10.24
N GLY A 599 -25.54 17.72 9.23
CA GLY A 599 -25.27 18.13 7.84
C GLY A 599 -24.11 17.38 7.18
N SER A 600 -24.01 16.06 7.38
CA SER A 600 -22.90 15.28 6.85
C SER A 600 -22.88 15.25 5.30
N PRO A 601 -21.70 15.38 4.67
CA PRO A 601 -21.57 15.27 3.21
C PRO A 601 -21.69 13.82 2.69
N ILE A 602 -21.89 12.85 3.59
CA ILE A 602 -22.14 11.44 3.25
C ILE A 602 -23.63 11.12 3.15
N THR A 603 -24.50 11.89 3.80
CA THR A 603 -25.94 11.67 3.75
C THR A 603 -26.51 12.06 2.39
N ILE A 604 -27.47 11.26 1.92
CA ILE A 604 -28.17 11.44 0.64
C ILE A 604 -29.21 12.55 0.81
#